data_AF-A0A916LIC5-F1
#
_entry.id   AF-A0A916LIC5-F1
#
_cell.length_a   1.000
_cell.length_b   1.000
_cell.length_c   1.000
_cell.angle_alpha   90.00
_cell.angle_beta   90.00
_cell.angle_gamma   90.00
#
_symmetry.space_group_name_H-M   'P 1'
#
loop_
_entity.id
_entity.type
_entity.pdbx_description
1 polymer ?
#
loop_
_entity_poly.entity_id
_entity_poly.type
_entity_poly.pdbx_seq_one_letter_code
_entity_poly.pdbx_strand_id
1 'polypeptide(L)'
;MLTNYHTLKCLIQKLKPRLEKSTIIEAFTQEKDTLHITVEKDEPFTLELNATGRGYMFLRSKFERARKNSLDIFPEIYGDKINDVEIHRADRVIEILLSSDHKILLQFFTGKVNFFLTTNENEIISSFKDPRLYIGRKFEFEKTESNYYAVVNDFESFKKTWESLDIEEPAQRLLKAVDTIDMLMAREILH
;
A
#
# COMPACT_ATOMS: atom_id res chain seq x y z
N MET A 1 -2.85 11.54 -1.30
CA MET A 1 -4.24 11.15 -1.55
C MET A 1 -4.55 9.86 -0.82
N LEU A 2 -3.64 8.88 -0.79
CA LEU A 2 -3.79 7.67 0.04
C LEU A 2 -3.20 7.84 1.45
N THR A 3 -3.71 8.80 2.21
CA THR A 3 -3.26 9.04 3.60
C THR A 3 -4.01 8.23 4.64
N ASN A 4 -5.21 7.79 4.31
CA ASN A 4 -6.10 7.05 5.21
C ASN A 4 -5.98 5.54 4.97
N TYR A 5 -5.78 4.76 6.03
CA TYR A 5 -5.71 3.30 5.99
C TYR A 5 -6.99 2.67 5.43
N HIS A 6 -8.15 3.11 5.88
CA HIS A 6 -9.45 2.53 5.48
C HIS A 6 -9.77 2.81 4.01
N THR A 7 -9.37 3.97 3.47
CA THR A 7 -9.48 4.23 2.02
C THR A 7 -8.67 3.22 1.22
N LEU A 8 -7.45 2.92 1.66
CA LEU A 8 -6.58 1.94 1.00
C LEU A 8 -7.13 0.52 1.14
N LYS A 9 -7.64 0.16 2.32
CA LYS A 9 -8.31 -1.13 2.57
C LYS A 9 -9.52 -1.34 1.65
N CYS A 10 -10.40 -0.35 1.57
CA CYS A 10 -11.56 -0.39 0.68
C CYS A 10 -11.15 -0.48 -0.80
N LEU A 11 -10.09 0.24 -1.19
CA LEU A 11 -9.54 0.17 -2.55
C LEU A 11 -9.06 -1.25 -2.87
N ILE A 12 -8.28 -1.86 -2.01
CA ILE A 12 -7.77 -3.23 -2.21
C ILE A 12 -8.89 -4.26 -2.22
N GLN A 13 -9.87 -4.16 -1.31
CA GLN A 13 -11.04 -5.05 -1.34
C GLN A 13 -11.77 -5.01 -2.69
N LYS A 14 -11.84 -3.84 -3.35
CA LYS A 14 -12.45 -3.70 -4.67
C LYS A 14 -11.55 -4.17 -5.82
N LEU A 15 -10.24 -3.96 -5.73
CA LEU A 15 -9.29 -4.31 -6.80
C LEU A 15 -8.87 -5.79 -6.77
N LYS A 16 -8.85 -6.42 -5.59
CA LYS A 16 -8.38 -7.79 -5.37
C LYS A 16 -8.99 -8.81 -6.35
N PRO A 17 -10.31 -8.88 -6.58
CA PRO A 17 -10.88 -9.87 -7.52
C PRO A 17 -10.40 -9.71 -8.96
N ARG A 18 -10.03 -8.48 -9.36
CA ARG A 18 -9.50 -8.19 -10.69
C ARG A 18 -8.01 -8.52 -10.77
N LEU A 19 -7.24 -8.28 -9.70
CA LEU A 19 -5.81 -8.53 -9.65
C LEU A 19 -5.46 -10.02 -9.49
N GLU A 20 -6.17 -10.72 -8.61
CA GLU A 20 -5.94 -12.15 -8.38
C GLU A 20 -6.01 -12.96 -9.66
N LYS A 21 -5.07 -13.90 -9.79
CA LYS A 21 -4.86 -14.79 -10.94
C LYS A 21 -4.41 -14.07 -12.22
N SER A 22 -4.23 -12.76 -12.20
CA SER A 22 -3.60 -12.03 -13.30
C SER A 22 -2.11 -12.36 -13.37
N THR A 23 -1.56 -12.35 -14.57
CA THR A 23 -0.14 -12.52 -14.85
C THR A 23 0.50 -11.14 -14.99
N ILE A 24 1.67 -10.92 -14.38
CA ILE A 24 2.46 -9.70 -14.55
C ILE A 24 3.12 -9.72 -15.93
N ILE A 25 2.83 -8.73 -16.76
CA ILE A 25 3.37 -8.63 -18.12
C ILE A 25 4.64 -7.80 -18.13
N GLU A 26 4.60 -6.65 -17.47
CA GLU A 26 5.73 -5.75 -17.33
C GLU A 26 5.52 -4.81 -16.15
N ALA A 27 6.62 -4.28 -15.62
CA ALA A 27 6.60 -3.19 -14.67
C ALA A 27 7.68 -2.17 -15.06
N PHE A 28 7.32 -0.89 -15.12
CA PHE A 28 8.21 0.11 -15.67
C PHE A 28 7.93 1.49 -15.11
N THR A 29 8.89 2.39 -15.29
CA THR A 29 8.71 3.82 -15.06
C THR A 29 9.01 4.58 -16.34
N GLN A 30 8.21 5.59 -16.64
CA GLN A 30 8.42 6.49 -17.78
C GLN A 30 8.22 7.96 -17.38
N GLU A 31 7.37 8.22 -16.37
CA GLU A 31 7.32 9.49 -15.65
C GLU A 31 8.04 9.38 -14.30
N LYS A 32 8.66 10.48 -13.87
CA LYS A 32 9.35 10.55 -12.57
C LYS A 32 8.42 10.11 -11.43
N ASP A 33 8.98 9.32 -10.51
CA ASP A 33 8.31 8.82 -9.30
C ASP A 33 7.02 8.01 -9.59
N THR A 34 6.82 7.54 -10.83
CA THR A 34 5.63 6.77 -11.21
C THR A 34 6.02 5.39 -11.70
N LEU A 35 5.49 4.37 -11.03
CA LEU A 35 5.60 2.96 -11.37
C LEU A 35 4.30 2.51 -12.05
N HIS A 36 4.45 1.86 -13.19
CA HIS A 36 3.38 1.20 -13.92
C HIS A 36 3.60 -0.30 -13.79
N ILE A 37 2.55 -1.06 -13.44
CA ILE A 37 2.57 -2.53 -13.44
C ILE A 37 1.42 -2.99 -14.33
N THR A 38 1.74 -3.50 -15.51
CA THR A 38 0.76 -4.05 -16.43
C THR A 38 0.56 -5.52 -16.11
N VAL A 39 -0.69 -5.91 -15.93
CA VAL A 39 -1.10 -7.28 -15.66
C VAL A 39 -2.20 -7.70 -16.63
N GLU A 40 -2.32 -9.00 -16.85
CA GLU A 40 -3.31 -9.59 -17.77
C GLU A 40 -3.98 -10.80 -17.15
N LYS A 41 -5.31 -10.85 -17.25
CA LYS A 41 -6.12 -12.01 -16.88
C LYS A 41 -6.99 -12.43 -18.06
N ASP A 42 -7.84 -11.49 -18.49
CA ASP A 42 -8.64 -11.60 -19.71
C ASP A 42 -8.24 -10.50 -20.71
N GLU A 43 -8.20 -9.25 -20.25
CA GLU A 43 -7.66 -8.09 -20.96
C GLU A 43 -6.55 -7.44 -20.13
N PRO A 44 -5.51 -6.86 -20.77
CA PRO A 44 -4.46 -6.17 -20.07
C PRO A 44 -4.98 -4.90 -19.40
N PHE A 45 -4.49 -4.62 -18.20
CA PHE A 45 -4.72 -3.36 -17.50
C PHE A 45 -3.50 -2.99 -16.66
N THR A 46 -3.35 -1.72 -16.33
CA THR A 46 -2.14 -1.20 -15.69
C THR A 46 -2.48 -0.57 -14.35
N LEU A 47 -1.75 -0.97 -13.31
CA LEU A 47 -1.69 -0.25 -12.05
C LEU A 47 -0.69 0.89 -12.20
N GLU A 48 -1.17 2.12 -12.06
CA GLU A 48 -0.33 3.32 -12.01
C GLU A 48 -0.17 3.74 -10.54
N LEU A 49 1.07 3.77 -10.08
CA LEU A 49 1.46 3.97 -8.69
C LEU A 49 2.44 5.12 -8.61
N ASN A 50 2.22 6.08 -7.72
CA ASN A 50 3.12 7.22 -7.59
C ASN A 50 3.76 7.31 -6.21
N ALA A 51 5.09 7.44 -6.20
CA ALA A 51 5.95 7.43 -5.02
C ALA A 51 6.36 8.85 -4.54
N THR A 52 5.55 9.86 -4.85
CA THR A 52 5.69 11.19 -4.24
C THR A 52 5.12 11.19 -2.82
N GLY A 53 5.37 12.26 -2.04
CA GLY A 53 4.98 12.35 -0.63
C GLY A 53 3.48 12.20 -0.34
N ARG A 54 2.60 12.29 -1.35
CA ARG A 54 1.15 12.10 -1.26
C ARG A 54 0.64 10.93 -2.11
N GLY A 55 1.47 9.91 -2.36
CA GLY A 55 1.25 8.81 -3.31
C GLY A 55 -0.19 8.39 -3.59
N TYR A 56 -0.39 7.92 -4.82
CA TYR A 56 -1.68 7.45 -5.33
C TYR A 56 -1.53 6.10 -6.03
N MET A 57 -2.68 5.47 -6.26
CA MET A 57 -2.82 4.22 -7.00
C MET A 57 -4.07 4.34 -7.88
N PHE A 58 -3.91 4.09 -9.18
CA PHE A 58 -5.01 4.08 -10.14
C PHE A 58 -4.97 2.82 -10.99
N LEU A 59 -6.15 2.41 -11.44
CA LEU A 59 -6.33 1.34 -12.40
C LEU A 59 -6.60 1.96 -13.78
N ARG A 60 -5.74 1.68 -14.76
CA ARG A 60 -5.85 2.13 -16.14
C ARG A 60 -6.27 0.95 -17.01
N SER A 61 -7.34 1.07 -17.79
CA SER A 61 -7.79 0.01 -18.70
C SER A 61 -6.87 -0.20 -19.89
N LYS A 62 -6.22 0.87 -20.37
CA LYS A 62 -5.20 0.82 -21.41
C LYS A 62 -4.12 1.85 -21.06
N PHE A 63 -2.88 1.41 -21.05
CA PHE A 63 -1.74 2.29 -20.87
C PHE A 63 -0.60 1.77 -21.76
N GLU A 64 -0.20 2.57 -22.74
CA GLU A 64 0.87 2.20 -23.66
C GLU A 64 2.22 2.71 -23.15
N ARG A 65 3.15 1.79 -22.96
CA ARG A 65 4.52 2.10 -22.57
C ARG A 65 5.25 2.87 -23.68
N ALA A 66 5.73 4.06 -23.36
CA ALA A 66 6.61 4.84 -24.23
C ALA A 66 8.05 4.29 -24.18
N ARG A 67 8.30 3.20 -24.93
CA ARG A 67 9.55 2.40 -24.88
C ARG A 67 10.85 3.21 -24.86
N LYS A 68 10.94 4.31 -25.63
CA LYS A 68 12.16 5.13 -25.77
C LYS A 68 12.61 5.80 -24.46
N ASN A 69 11.67 6.11 -23.55
CA ASN A 69 11.94 6.86 -22.32
C ASN A 69 11.47 6.10 -21.08
N SER A 70 11.54 4.77 -21.12
CA SER A 70 11.09 3.92 -20.02
C SER A 70 12.23 3.08 -19.47
N LEU A 71 12.19 2.80 -18.18
CA LEU A 71 13.08 1.87 -17.49
C LEU A 71 12.25 0.73 -16.92
N ASP A 72 12.70 -0.51 -17.11
CA ASP A 72 12.11 -1.67 -16.46
C ASP A 72 12.34 -1.62 -14.96
N ILE A 73 11.30 -1.98 -14.22
CA ILE A 73 11.27 -2.08 -12.76
C ILE A 73 10.78 -3.49 -12.45
N PHE A 74 11.47 -4.18 -11.54
CA PHE A 74 11.12 -5.56 -11.16
C PHE A 74 11.04 -6.54 -12.36
N PRO A 75 12.03 -6.60 -13.26
CA PRO A 75 12.01 -7.56 -14.37
C PRO A 75 11.97 -9.03 -13.92
N GLU A 76 12.34 -9.31 -12.66
CA GLU A 76 12.41 -10.64 -12.08
C GLU A 76 11.04 -11.33 -11.92
N ILE A 77 9.95 -10.56 -11.94
CA ILE A 77 8.58 -11.05 -11.72
C ILE A 77 7.74 -11.09 -13.00
N TYR A 78 8.34 -10.85 -14.16
CA TYR A 78 7.62 -10.93 -15.43
C TYR A 78 7.18 -12.38 -15.68
N GLY A 79 5.89 -12.58 -15.94
CA GLY A 79 5.27 -13.89 -16.08
C GLY A 79 4.74 -14.47 -14.75
N ASP A 80 4.99 -13.84 -13.60
CA ASP A 80 4.42 -14.30 -12.34
C ASP A 80 2.91 -14.08 -12.29
N LYS A 81 2.22 -15.02 -11.64
CA LYS A 81 0.81 -14.87 -11.30
C LYS A 81 0.66 -14.21 -9.95
N ILE A 82 -0.30 -13.29 -9.85
CA ILE A 82 -0.75 -12.74 -8.57
C ILE A 82 -1.60 -13.80 -7.87
N ASN A 83 -1.07 -14.38 -6.79
CA ASN A 83 -1.77 -15.34 -5.96
C ASN A 83 -2.77 -14.64 -5.03
N ASP A 84 -2.35 -13.53 -4.42
CA ASP A 84 -3.15 -12.78 -3.48
C ASP A 84 -2.79 -11.30 -3.47
N VAL A 85 -3.73 -10.47 -3.01
CA VAL A 85 -3.52 -9.05 -2.72
C VAL A 85 -4.16 -8.73 -1.38
N GLU A 86 -3.38 -8.17 -0.46
CA GLU A 86 -3.85 -7.77 0.86
C GLU A 86 -3.25 -6.44 1.31
N ILE A 87 -3.85 -5.86 2.34
CA ILE A 87 -3.30 -4.70 3.03
C ILE A 87 -2.87 -5.14 4.42
N HIS A 88 -1.69 -4.72 4.86
CA HIS A 88 -1.20 -4.98 6.21
C HIS A 88 -2.25 -4.52 7.23
N ARG A 89 -2.45 -5.28 8.31
CA ARG A 89 -3.55 -5.03 9.28
C ARG A 89 -3.47 -3.70 10.03
N ALA A 90 -2.29 -3.09 10.07
CA ALA A 90 -2.03 -1.89 10.87
C ALA A 90 -1.29 -0.79 10.11
N ASP A 91 -0.83 -1.08 8.90
CA ASP A 91 0.00 -0.18 8.12
C ASP A 91 -0.59 0.07 6.74
N ARG A 92 -0.22 1.21 6.16
CA ARG A 92 -0.52 1.57 4.77
C ARG A 92 0.45 0.88 3.80
N VAL A 93 0.59 -0.43 3.93
CA VAL A 93 1.40 -1.29 3.07
C VAL A 93 0.48 -2.30 2.41
N ILE A 94 0.49 -2.36 1.09
CA ILE A 94 -0.22 -3.39 0.31
C ILE A 94 0.79 -4.47 -0.06
N GLU A 95 0.43 -5.73 0.16
CA GLU A 95 1.22 -6.89 -0.22
C GLU A 95 0.54 -7.57 -1.41
N ILE A 96 1.30 -7.80 -2.48
CA ILE A 96 0.89 -8.60 -3.64
C ILE A 96 1.75 -9.86 -3.61
N LEU A 97 1.14 -11.00 -3.32
CA LEU A 97 1.79 -12.30 -3.25
C LEU A 97 1.87 -12.90 -4.65
N LEU A 98 3.05 -13.35 -5.06
CA LEU A 98 3.31 -13.87 -6.40
C LEU A 98 3.51 -15.38 -6.40
N SER A 99 3.40 -16.00 -7.58
CA SER A 99 3.62 -17.44 -7.78
C SER A 99 5.07 -17.88 -7.57
N SER A 100 6.03 -16.97 -7.63
CA SER A 100 7.45 -17.20 -7.39
C SER A 100 7.86 -17.14 -5.91
N ASP A 101 6.89 -17.05 -4.99
CA ASP A 101 7.09 -16.74 -3.56
C ASP A 101 7.68 -15.35 -3.28
N HIS A 102 7.90 -14.53 -4.32
CA HIS A 102 8.17 -13.10 -4.14
C HIS A 102 6.93 -12.31 -3.74
N LYS A 103 7.16 -11.12 -3.20
CA LYS A 103 6.11 -10.16 -2.83
C LYS A 103 6.41 -8.78 -3.37
N ILE A 104 5.40 -8.10 -3.90
CA ILE A 104 5.49 -6.65 -4.13
C ILE A 104 4.89 -5.95 -2.90
N LEU A 105 5.67 -5.07 -2.27
CA LEU A 105 5.23 -4.26 -1.15
C LEU A 105 5.02 -2.81 -1.62
N LEU A 106 3.80 -2.30 -1.52
CA LEU A 106 3.46 -0.93 -1.86
C LEU A 106 3.26 -0.09 -0.58
N GLN A 107 4.31 0.65 -0.19
CA GLN A 107 4.33 1.45 1.04
C GLN A 107 3.83 2.87 0.78
N PHE A 108 2.70 3.25 1.39
CA PHE A 108 2.06 4.57 1.25
C PHE A 108 2.24 5.46 2.49
N PHE A 109 3.44 5.46 3.09
CA PHE A 109 3.76 6.32 4.22
C PHE A 109 4.01 7.76 3.75
N THR A 110 3.38 8.73 4.41
CA THR A 110 3.49 10.14 4.03
C THR A 110 4.96 10.59 4.07
N GLY A 111 5.47 11.10 2.94
CA GLY A 111 6.89 11.49 2.80
C GLY A 111 7.89 10.34 2.61
N LYS A 112 7.46 9.09 2.75
CA LYS A 112 8.28 7.87 2.56
C LYS A 112 7.62 6.87 1.59
N VAL A 113 6.80 7.34 0.66
CA VAL A 113 6.13 6.43 -0.29
C VAL A 113 7.20 5.76 -1.14
N ASN A 114 7.18 4.43 -1.17
CA ASN A 114 8.11 3.62 -1.94
C ASN A 114 7.50 2.25 -2.26
N PHE A 115 8.06 1.57 -3.25
CA PHE A 115 7.58 0.27 -3.73
C PHE A 115 8.76 -0.69 -3.76
N PHE A 116 8.58 -1.89 -3.26
CA PHE A 116 9.65 -2.87 -3.10
C PHE A 116 9.23 -4.19 -3.73
N LEU A 117 10.22 -4.92 -4.22
CA LEU A 117 10.13 -6.35 -4.47
C LEU A 117 10.92 -7.06 -3.38
N THR A 118 10.31 -8.04 -2.73
CA THR A 118 10.92 -8.79 -1.64
C THR A 118 10.79 -10.30 -1.82
N THR A 119 11.60 -11.04 -1.08
CA THR A 119 11.34 -12.47 -0.80
C THR A 119 10.12 -12.62 0.12
N ASN A 120 9.67 -13.85 0.32
CA ASN A 120 8.68 -14.24 1.32
C ASN A 120 9.12 -13.88 2.76
N GLU A 121 10.42 -13.88 3.08
CA GLU A 121 10.95 -13.44 4.39
C GLU A 121 11.15 -11.92 4.51
N ASN A 122 10.61 -11.13 3.57
CA ASN A 122 10.72 -9.68 3.50
C ASN A 122 12.13 -9.14 3.20
N GLU A 123 13.05 -9.94 2.66
CA GLU A 123 14.33 -9.39 2.18
C GLU A 123 14.09 -8.60 0.89
N ILE A 124 14.51 -7.33 0.86
CA ILE A 124 14.33 -6.44 -0.28
C ILE A 124 15.33 -6.80 -1.36
N ILE A 125 14.83 -7.32 -2.48
CA ILE A 125 15.64 -7.64 -3.66
C ILE A 125 15.66 -6.52 -4.68
N SER A 126 14.61 -5.68 -4.70
CA SER A 126 14.57 -4.47 -5.52
C SER A 126 13.73 -3.38 -4.87
N SER A 127 14.06 -2.12 -5.16
CA SER A 127 13.40 -0.95 -4.60
C SER A 127 13.20 0.10 -5.67
N PHE A 128 12.01 0.69 -5.75
CA PHE A 128 11.68 1.70 -6.74
C PHE A 128 12.44 3.01 -6.51
N LYS A 129 12.51 3.46 -5.25
CA LYS A 129 13.33 4.61 -4.83
C LYS A 129 14.51 4.16 -3.99
N ASP A 130 15.62 4.87 -4.14
CA ASP A 130 16.86 4.69 -3.38
C ASP A 130 17.35 3.22 -3.28
N PRO A 131 17.55 2.48 -4.40
CA PRO A 131 17.92 1.06 -4.37
C PRO A 131 19.12 0.73 -3.48
N ARG A 132 20.15 1.60 -3.48
CA ARG A 132 21.37 1.44 -2.68
C ARG A 132 21.13 1.48 -1.17
N LEU A 133 20.02 2.08 -0.73
CA LEU A 133 19.66 2.17 0.67
C LEU A 133 18.93 0.92 1.16
N TYR A 134 18.16 0.28 0.29
CA TYR A 134 17.18 -0.73 0.69
C TYR A 134 17.52 -2.17 0.30
N ILE A 135 18.18 -2.39 -0.85
CA ILE A 135 18.47 -3.75 -1.33
C ILE A 135 19.35 -4.51 -0.32
N GLY A 136 19.00 -5.76 -0.06
CA GLY A 136 19.66 -6.66 0.91
C GLY A 136 19.25 -6.41 2.37
N ARG A 137 18.34 -5.48 2.63
CA ARG A 137 17.75 -5.26 3.96
C ARG A 137 16.42 -5.96 4.09
N LYS A 138 16.00 -6.24 5.31
CA LYS A 138 14.65 -6.71 5.60
C LYS A 138 13.68 -5.53 5.66
N PHE A 139 12.54 -5.63 4.99
CA PHE A 139 11.45 -4.68 5.13
C PHE A 139 10.81 -4.84 6.52
N GLU A 140 10.67 -3.72 7.23
CA GLU A 140 10.05 -3.65 8.54
C GLU A 140 8.77 -2.83 8.48
N PHE A 141 7.68 -3.40 8.98
CA PHE A 141 6.42 -2.69 9.17
C PHE A 141 6.56 -1.70 10.34
N GLU A 142 6.04 -0.47 10.18
CA GLU A 142 6.06 0.55 11.24
C GLU A 142 5.11 0.16 12.39
N LYS A 143 4.02 -0.56 12.09
CA LYS A 143 3.08 -1.10 13.07
C LYS A 143 2.77 -2.55 12.77
N THR A 144 2.80 -3.39 13.79
CA THR A 144 2.45 -4.81 13.68
C THR A 144 0.97 -5.07 13.90
N GLU A 145 0.28 -4.30 14.75
CA GLU A 145 -1.12 -4.48 15.13
C GLU A 145 -1.87 -3.15 15.11
N SER A 146 -3.18 -3.21 14.89
CA SER A 146 -4.07 -2.05 15.01
C SER A 146 -5.01 -2.24 16.20
N ASN A 147 -5.20 -1.20 16.99
CA ASN A 147 -6.22 -1.18 18.03
C ASN A 147 -7.65 -0.98 17.51
N TYR A 148 -7.82 -0.73 16.20
CA TYR A 148 -9.09 -0.33 15.58
C TYR A 148 -10.25 -1.25 15.97
N TYR A 149 -10.13 -2.56 15.77
CA TYR A 149 -11.24 -3.47 16.08
C TYR A 149 -11.50 -3.58 17.59
N ALA A 150 -10.46 -3.46 18.42
CA ALA A 150 -10.62 -3.51 19.87
C ALA A 150 -11.41 -2.30 20.39
N VAL A 151 -11.14 -1.11 19.84
CA VAL A 151 -11.82 0.13 20.26
C VAL A 151 -13.17 0.32 19.57
N VAL A 152 -13.33 -0.07 18.30
CA VAL A 152 -14.58 0.15 17.56
C VAL A 152 -15.68 -0.86 17.93
N ASN A 153 -15.31 -2.09 18.30
CA ASN A 153 -16.29 -3.13 18.62
C ASN A 153 -16.70 -3.14 20.11
N ASP A 154 -15.99 -2.42 20.98
CA ASP A 154 -16.29 -2.34 22.41
C ASP A 154 -16.19 -0.91 22.92
N PHE A 155 -17.34 -0.35 23.31
CA PHE A 155 -17.45 1.02 23.79
C PHE A 155 -16.66 1.25 25.10
N GLU A 156 -16.59 0.26 25.99
CA GLU A 156 -15.85 0.41 27.25
C GLU A 156 -14.34 0.46 26.99
N SER A 157 -13.83 -0.38 26.07
CA SER A 157 -12.45 -0.29 25.59
C SER A 157 -12.15 1.06 24.96
N PHE A 158 -13.02 1.57 24.08
CA PHE A 158 -12.88 2.91 23.52
C PHE A 158 -12.84 3.99 24.59
N LYS A 159 -13.82 3.98 25.50
CA LYS A 159 -13.93 4.97 26.59
C LYS A 159 -12.69 4.97 27.47
N LYS A 160 -12.19 3.80 27.86
CA LYS A 160 -10.96 3.67 28.64
C LYS A 160 -9.75 4.27 27.91
N THR A 161 -9.58 3.97 26.63
CA THR A 161 -8.51 4.56 25.81
C THR A 161 -8.68 6.07 25.69
N TRP A 162 -9.90 6.54 25.41
CA TRP A 162 -10.22 7.96 25.31
C TRP A 162 -9.89 8.70 26.60
N GLU A 163 -10.40 8.25 27.74
CA GLU A 163 -10.21 8.85 29.06
C GLU A 163 -8.73 8.88 29.50
N SER A 164 -7.91 7.93 29.03
CA SER A 164 -6.47 7.90 29.31
C SER A 164 -5.65 8.98 28.60
N LEU A 165 -6.22 9.65 27.60
CA LEU A 165 -5.53 10.68 26.81
C LEU A 165 -5.78 12.08 27.39
N ASP A 166 -4.71 12.78 27.73
CA ASP A 166 -4.74 14.19 28.16
C ASP A 166 -4.69 15.12 26.94
N ILE A 167 -5.77 15.13 26.16
CA ILE A 167 -5.91 15.93 24.94
C ILE A 167 -7.27 16.62 24.98
N GLU A 168 -7.28 17.96 24.94
CA GLU A 168 -8.53 18.74 24.99
C GLU A 168 -9.30 18.71 23.66
N GLU A 169 -8.58 18.78 22.53
CA GLU A 169 -9.19 18.87 21.21
C GLU A 169 -9.76 17.49 20.77
N PRO A 170 -11.09 17.35 20.57
CA PRO A 170 -11.71 16.05 20.37
C PRO A 170 -11.21 15.27 19.15
N ALA A 171 -10.93 15.91 18.01
CA ALA A 171 -10.46 15.21 16.81
C ALA A 171 -9.03 14.68 16.97
N GLN A 172 -8.14 15.44 17.61
CA GLN A 172 -6.81 14.97 18.01
C GLN A 172 -6.87 13.85 19.02
N ARG A 173 -7.78 13.93 20.00
CA ARG A 173 -7.98 12.85 20.97
C ARG A 173 -8.45 11.57 20.27
N LEU A 174 -9.41 11.69 19.34
CA LEU A 174 -9.88 10.56 18.53
C LEU A 174 -8.77 9.96 17.67
N LEU A 175 -7.98 10.81 16.99
CA LEU A 175 -6.82 10.38 16.20
C LEU A 175 -5.79 9.61 17.03
N LYS A 176 -5.62 9.97 18.30
CA LYS A 176 -4.70 9.26 19.21
C LYS A 176 -5.31 8.01 19.81
N ALA A 177 -6.63 7.98 20.00
CA ALA A 177 -7.35 6.83 20.52
C ALA A 177 -7.47 5.70 19.49
N VAL A 178 -7.54 6.01 18.19
CA VAL A 178 -7.73 5.03 17.11
C VAL A 178 -6.58 5.16 16.10
N ASP A 179 -5.78 4.12 15.97
CA ASP A 179 -4.45 4.23 15.35
C ASP A 179 -4.40 4.19 13.80
N THR A 180 -5.53 3.92 13.15
CA THR A 180 -5.66 3.74 11.68
C THR A 180 -6.47 4.84 11.00
N ILE A 181 -7.10 5.74 11.76
CA ILE A 181 -7.82 6.88 11.18
C ILE A 181 -6.86 8.05 10.95
N ASP A 182 -7.24 8.95 10.05
CA ASP A 182 -6.55 10.23 9.86
C ASP A 182 -7.38 11.39 10.41
N MET A 183 -6.77 12.58 10.44
CA MET A 183 -7.39 13.78 10.99
C MET A 183 -8.66 14.19 10.26
N LEU A 184 -8.75 13.91 8.95
CA LEU A 184 -9.96 14.17 8.19
C LEU A 184 -11.09 13.27 8.69
N MET A 185 -10.86 11.95 8.76
CA MET A 185 -11.85 11.00 9.26
C MET A 185 -12.24 11.28 10.71
N ALA A 186 -11.29 11.66 11.57
CA ALA A 186 -11.59 12.02 12.96
C ALA A 186 -12.57 13.22 13.05
N ARG A 187 -12.39 14.24 12.20
CA ARG A 187 -13.31 15.38 12.15
C ARG A 187 -14.68 14.99 11.63
N GLU A 188 -14.75 14.22 10.54
CA GLU A 188 -16.02 13.76 9.96
C GLU A 188 -16.84 12.89 10.93
N ILE A 189 -16.19 12.11 11.80
CA ILE A 189 -16.89 11.29 12.83
C ILE A 189 -17.52 12.17 13.93
N LEU A 190 -16.92 13.32 14.23
CA LEU A 190 -17.33 14.20 15.33
C LEU A 190 -18.27 15.34 14.87
N HIS A 191 -18.50 15.46 13.56
CA HIS A 191 -19.45 16.39 12.96
C HIS A 191 -20.87 15.82 12.97
#